data_AF-A0A842XHF4-F1
#
_entry.id   AF-A0A842XHF4-F1
#
_cell.length_a   1.000
_cell.length_b   1.000
_cell.length_c   1.000
_cell.angle_alpha   90.00
_cell.angle_beta   90.00
_cell.angle_gamma   90.00
#
_symmetry.space_group_name_H-M   'P 1'
#
loop_
_entity.id
_entity.type
_entity.pdbx_description
1 polymer ?
#
loop_
_entity_poly.entity_id
_entity_poly.type
_entity_poly.pdbx_seq_one_letter_code
_entity_poly.pdbx_strand_id
1 'polypeptide(L)'
;MTKKVISYESGAIVLLTVFAMVTPASAQPTASSFGVNDAIGNPGTYVSVPVNITNVQNGPIVSVIFDVLYNNGVINVVGVQRGDLTSNWDSPSYYNFDWETRVTIVYDAVIEHAIQNGVSGSLVLLNFSVIGTPGSTSRMNLTGIQMSDTEYNVGTAPAKNGTFRVDAGAPNVTNPNANPGTIVADGVQESRLNVTAIDDIAIDVVTVNLTEIGGPAKKVMEKIEGTLYSTTTNASGGTTPRTYYLPVNATDLLVNSNNTEAFMLIVEASANGSLTGKITYTCNTTGIEGVEVNLTNLTGVVKTTTTNATGYYDFKDVTPGNYYMNASKSRFWDNSTDVTVSSTGATTEADMMLWLKGDLNNDGTPADPGDLAKMKDASVGKITPDWRYDLNNNGIFADPGDLAKMKDASVGKIDLI
;
A
#
# COMPACT_ATOMS: atom_id res chain seq x y z
N MET A 1 -82.46 90.62 31.59
CA MET A 1 -82.45 90.95 33.03
C MET A 1 -81.60 89.93 33.76
N THR A 2 -80.71 90.44 34.62
CA THR A 2 -80.09 89.79 35.80
C THR A 2 -79.01 88.70 35.64
N LYS A 3 -77.77 89.14 35.92
CA LYS A 3 -76.59 88.49 36.52
C LYS A 3 -76.82 87.15 37.27
N LYS A 4 -75.82 86.25 37.21
CA LYS A 4 -74.93 85.94 38.35
C LYS A 4 -73.64 85.20 37.94
N VAL A 5 -72.51 85.71 38.44
CA VAL A 5 -71.18 85.08 38.51
C VAL A 5 -71.15 84.17 39.75
N ILE A 6 -70.38 83.07 39.73
CA ILE A 6 -69.53 82.54 40.81
C ILE A 6 -68.51 81.56 40.20
N SER A 7 -67.35 81.49 40.83
CA SER A 7 -66.02 81.10 40.34
C SER A 7 -65.43 79.85 41.02
N TYR A 8 -64.38 79.29 40.39
CA TYR A 8 -63.29 78.39 40.85
C TYR A 8 -63.66 77.02 41.47
N GLU A 9 -63.09 75.93 40.93
CA GLU A 9 -61.79 75.36 41.37
C GLU A 9 -61.19 74.45 40.27
N SER A 10 -59.90 74.63 39.98
CA SER A 10 -59.11 73.73 39.12
C SER A 10 -58.53 72.60 39.96
N GLY A 11 -59.19 71.44 39.97
CA GLY A 11 -58.61 70.20 40.48
C GLY A 11 -57.69 69.57 39.44
N ALA A 12 -56.37 69.66 39.63
CA ALA A 12 -55.41 68.90 38.85
C ALA A 12 -55.44 67.43 39.28
N ILE A 13 -55.97 66.55 38.42
CA ILE A 13 -55.85 65.09 38.58
C ILE A 13 -54.48 64.69 38.01
N VAL A 14 -53.55 64.32 38.90
CA VAL A 14 -52.29 63.67 38.51
C VAL A 14 -52.62 62.21 38.18
N LEU A 15 -52.64 61.89 36.90
CA LEU A 15 -52.74 60.52 36.41
C LEU A 15 -51.36 59.86 36.53
N LEU A 16 -51.16 59.04 37.57
CA LEU A 16 -49.95 58.26 37.77
C LEU A 16 -49.95 57.08 36.79
N THR A 17 -49.26 57.23 35.65
CA THR A 17 -49.02 56.13 34.70
C THR A 17 -47.90 55.24 35.24
N VAL A 18 -48.28 54.11 35.82
CA VAL A 18 -47.35 53.02 36.13
C VAL A 18 -46.92 52.38 34.82
N PHE A 19 -45.71 52.69 34.34
CA PHE A 19 -45.04 51.85 33.35
C PHE A 19 -44.68 50.53 34.04
N ALA A 20 -45.41 49.46 33.71
CA ALA A 20 -44.93 48.12 34.02
C ALA A 20 -43.62 47.91 33.24
N MET A 21 -42.48 48.00 33.92
CA MET A 21 -41.20 47.56 33.37
C MET A 21 -41.30 46.05 33.17
N VAL A 22 -41.61 45.62 31.95
CA VAL A 22 -41.41 44.23 31.56
C VAL A 22 -39.90 44.07 31.41
N THR A 23 -39.24 43.55 32.44
CA THR A 23 -37.84 43.12 32.33
C THR A 23 -37.80 42.02 31.25
N PRO A 24 -37.03 42.17 30.16
CA PRO A 24 -36.88 41.08 29.20
C PRO A 24 -36.32 39.86 29.95
N ALA A 25 -36.96 38.71 29.80
CA ALA A 25 -36.42 37.46 30.33
C ALA A 25 -35.03 37.25 29.70
N SER A 26 -34.00 37.02 30.53
CA SER A 26 -32.67 36.69 30.03
C SER A 26 -32.76 35.47 29.11
N ALA A 27 -32.18 35.58 27.92
CA ALA A 27 -32.14 34.46 26.98
C ALA A 27 -31.32 33.33 27.63
N GLN A 28 -31.93 32.15 27.78
CA GLN A 28 -31.28 31.03 28.46
C GLN A 28 -30.16 30.44 27.59
N PRO A 29 -29.07 29.92 28.18
CA PRO A 29 -27.97 29.31 27.45
C PRO A 29 -28.46 28.12 26.60
N THR A 30 -28.01 28.06 25.35
CA THR A 30 -28.47 27.05 24.38
C THR A 30 -27.39 26.74 23.34
N ALA A 31 -27.70 25.83 22.42
CA ALA A 31 -26.87 25.49 21.28
C ALA A 31 -27.75 25.00 20.14
N SER A 32 -27.21 24.97 18.92
CA SER A 32 -27.93 24.45 17.76
C SER A 32 -28.16 22.94 17.83
N SER A 33 -27.25 22.19 18.45
CA SER A 33 -27.44 20.78 18.81
C SER A 33 -26.49 20.34 19.92
N PHE A 34 -26.91 19.34 20.70
CA PHE A 34 -26.10 18.70 21.72
C PHE A 34 -26.28 17.18 21.66
N GLY A 35 -25.21 16.41 21.47
CA GLY A 35 -25.35 14.97 21.35
C GLY A 35 -24.20 14.20 20.72
N VAL A 36 -24.48 12.94 20.40
CA VAL A 36 -23.50 11.99 19.87
C VAL A 36 -23.77 11.68 18.40
N ASN A 37 -22.73 11.24 17.70
CA ASN A 37 -22.88 10.62 16.38
C ASN A 37 -23.08 9.11 16.53
N ASP A 38 -23.36 8.44 15.42
CA ASP A 38 -23.32 6.97 15.37
C ASP A 38 -21.90 6.46 15.70
N ALA A 39 -21.83 5.29 16.31
CA ALA A 39 -20.59 4.65 16.70
C ALA A 39 -20.66 3.14 16.49
N ILE A 40 -19.51 2.51 16.35
CA ILE A 40 -19.38 1.06 16.18
C ILE A 40 -18.21 0.56 17.02
N GLY A 41 -18.28 -0.70 17.47
CA GLY A 41 -17.15 -1.37 18.08
C GLY A 41 -17.30 -2.89 18.13
N ASN A 42 -16.16 -3.56 18.33
CA ASN A 42 -16.08 -5.01 18.44
C ASN A 42 -16.63 -5.48 19.80
N PRO A 43 -17.32 -6.63 19.85
CA PRO A 43 -17.69 -7.26 21.12
C PRO A 43 -16.50 -7.40 22.08
N GLY A 44 -16.70 -7.11 23.37
CA GLY A 44 -15.67 -7.23 24.41
C GLY A 44 -14.65 -6.10 24.44
N THR A 45 -14.83 -5.05 23.65
CA THR A 45 -13.92 -3.88 23.60
C THR A 45 -14.51 -2.65 24.29
N TYR A 46 -13.75 -1.54 24.28
CA TYR A 46 -14.16 -0.25 24.79
C TYR A 46 -14.11 0.80 23.67
N VAL A 47 -15.16 1.63 23.56
CA VAL A 47 -15.27 2.67 22.54
C VAL A 47 -15.54 4.02 23.19
N SER A 48 -14.69 5.01 22.87
CA SER A 48 -14.89 6.40 23.27
C SER A 48 -15.77 7.13 22.26
N VAL A 49 -16.94 7.59 22.69
CA VAL A 49 -17.90 8.33 21.87
C VAL A 49 -17.96 9.79 22.34
N PRO A 50 -17.60 10.78 21.51
CA PRO A 50 -17.66 12.18 21.88
C PRO A 50 -19.10 12.69 21.92
N VAL A 51 -19.45 13.37 23.01
CA VAL A 51 -20.67 14.19 23.12
C VAL A 51 -20.31 15.58 22.68
N ASN A 52 -20.87 16.01 21.55
CA ASN A 52 -20.57 17.29 20.93
C ASN A 52 -21.65 18.32 21.22
N ILE A 53 -21.23 19.57 21.38
CA ILE A 53 -22.09 20.75 21.35
C ILE A 53 -21.81 21.53 20.06
N THR A 54 -22.83 22.11 19.44
CA THR A 54 -22.69 22.82 18.17
C THR A 54 -23.31 24.21 18.25
N ASN A 55 -22.49 25.22 17.94
CA ASN A 55 -22.88 26.63 17.86
C ASN A 55 -23.61 27.09 19.13
N VAL A 56 -22.85 27.21 20.22
CA VAL A 56 -23.33 27.71 21.52
C VAL A 56 -23.87 29.13 21.41
N GLN A 57 -24.96 29.43 22.12
CA GLN A 57 -25.66 30.72 22.11
C GLN A 57 -26.12 31.07 23.53
N ASN A 58 -26.22 32.37 23.82
CA ASN A 58 -26.65 32.90 25.11
C ASN A 58 -25.83 32.38 26.31
N GLY A 59 -24.58 31.97 26.08
CA GLY A 59 -23.59 31.63 27.09
C GLY A 59 -22.71 32.83 27.50
N PRO A 60 -21.57 32.58 28.16
CA PRO A 60 -20.83 31.32 28.14
C PRO A 60 -21.37 30.24 29.09
N ILE A 61 -21.26 28.97 28.69
CA ILE A 61 -21.73 27.81 29.49
C ILE A 61 -20.63 27.41 30.49
N VAL A 62 -21.01 27.22 31.75
CA VAL A 62 -20.11 26.88 32.86
C VAL A 62 -20.42 25.53 33.53
N SER A 63 -21.59 24.96 33.25
CA SER A 63 -21.98 23.63 33.75
C SER A 63 -22.93 22.97 32.77
N VAL A 64 -22.81 21.64 32.64
CA VAL A 64 -23.71 20.82 31.82
C VAL A 64 -24.09 19.55 32.57
N ILE A 65 -25.39 19.23 32.55
CA ILE A 65 -25.96 17.96 33.00
C ILE A 65 -26.74 17.35 31.83
N PHE A 66 -26.62 16.05 31.64
CA PHE A 66 -27.46 15.31 30.71
C PHE A 66 -27.52 13.84 31.09
N ASP A 67 -28.53 13.16 30.59
CA ASP A 67 -28.74 11.73 30.74
C ASP A 67 -28.52 11.03 29.40
N VAL A 68 -27.99 9.81 29.46
CA VAL A 68 -27.77 8.94 28.29
C VAL A 68 -28.60 7.68 28.50
N LEU A 69 -29.64 7.53 27.68
CA LEU A 69 -30.45 6.32 27.62
C LEU A 69 -29.91 5.39 26.53
N TYR A 70 -29.57 4.16 26.92
CA TYR A 70 -29.06 3.10 26.05
C TYR A 70 -29.51 1.71 26.52
N ASN A 71 -29.31 0.69 25.69
CA ASN A 71 -29.56 -0.70 26.03
C ASN A 71 -28.33 -1.28 26.76
N ASN A 72 -28.48 -1.49 28.07
CA ASN A 72 -27.45 -2.04 28.96
C ASN A 72 -27.08 -3.50 28.68
N GLY A 73 -27.79 -4.20 27.79
CA GLY A 73 -27.39 -5.50 27.24
C GLY A 73 -26.49 -5.40 26.00
N VAL A 74 -26.24 -4.20 25.48
CA VAL A 74 -25.44 -3.95 24.28
C VAL A 74 -24.18 -3.15 24.59
N ILE A 75 -24.34 -2.04 25.31
CA ILE A 75 -23.24 -1.17 25.74
C ILE A 75 -23.47 -0.71 27.18
N ASN A 76 -22.40 -0.37 27.90
CA ASN A 76 -22.49 0.27 29.22
C ASN A 76 -21.48 1.41 29.35
N VAL A 77 -21.89 2.56 29.90
CA VAL A 77 -20.95 3.63 30.25
C VAL A 77 -20.11 3.18 31.44
N VAL A 78 -18.81 3.05 31.23
CA VAL A 78 -17.82 2.64 32.25
C VAL A 78 -16.84 3.75 32.62
N GLY A 79 -16.97 4.91 31.97
CA GLY A 79 -16.17 6.08 32.24
C GLY A 79 -16.62 7.28 31.42
N VAL A 80 -16.29 8.47 31.91
CA VAL A 80 -16.48 9.73 31.19
C VAL A 80 -15.19 10.53 31.30
N GLN A 81 -14.72 11.07 30.18
CA GLN A 81 -13.51 11.89 30.11
C GLN A 81 -13.84 13.29 29.59
N ARG A 82 -12.99 14.26 29.90
CA ARG A 82 -13.09 15.63 29.38
C ARG A 82 -12.90 15.64 27.87
N GLY A 83 -13.72 16.42 27.17
CA GLY A 83 -13.54 16.71 25.75
C GLY A 83 -12.60 17.89 25.52
N ASP A 84 -12.45 18.28 24.27
CA ASP A 84 -11.56 19.37 23.87
C ASP A 84 -12.02 20.71 24.45
N LEU A 85 -13.34 20.96 24.48
CA LEU A 85 -13.90 22.20 25.02
C LEU A 85 -13.84 22.28 26.54
N THR A 86 -13.63 21.16 27.22
CA THR A 86 -13.64 21.06 28.68
C THR A 86 -12.33 20.50 29.22
N SER A 87 -11.25 20.55 28.44
CA SER A 87 -9.96 19.95 28.81
C SER A 87 -9.39 20.50 30.12
N ASN A 88 -9.72 21.76 30.43
CA ASN A 88 -9.30 22.48 31.65
C ASN A 88 -10.33 22.41 32.78
N TRP A 89 -11.54 21.91 32.51
CA TRP A 89 -12.61 21.83 33.51
C TRP A 89 -12.31 20.77 34.57
N ASP A 90 -13.10 20.76 35.63
CA ASP A 90 -13.07 19.69 36.61
C ASP A 90 -13.40 18.34 35.96
N SER A 91 -12.99 17.25 36.62
CA SER A 91 -13.25 15.91 36.10
C SER A 91 -14.76 15.64 36.06
N PRO A 92 -15.31 15.15 34.93
CA PRO A 92 -16.72 14.85 34.84
C PRO A 92 -17.10 13.75 35.82
N SER A 93 -18.27 13.91 36.44
CA SER A 93 -18.91 12.89 37.27
C SER A 93 -19.97 12.16 36.45
N TYR A 94 -20.15 10.87 36.70
CA TYR A 94 -21.24 10.11 36.09
C TYR A 94 -21.81 9.09 37.07
N TYR A 95 -23.10 8.79 36.91
CA TYR A 95 -23.84 7.85 37.73
C TYR A 95 -24.70 6.96 36.85
N ASN A 96 -24.51 5.65 36.95
CA ASN A 96 -25.32 4.66 36.24
C ASN A 96 -26.55 4.32 37.08
N PHE A 97 -27.73 4.58 36.53
CA PHE A 97 -29.02 4.11 37.03
C PHE A 97 -29.50 2.92 36.19
N ASP A 98 -30.50 2.20 36.68
CA ASP A 98 -31.05 1.04 35.95
C ASP A 98 -31.65 1.40 34.58
N TRP A 99 -31.99 2.68 34.38
CA TRP A 99 -32.66 3.18 33.17
C TRP A 99 -31.86 4.21 32.38
N GLU A 100 -30.79 4.81 32.91
CA GLU A 100 -29.96 5.82 32.21
C GLU A 100 -28.61 6.04 32.90
N THR A 101 -27.65 6.64 32.19
CA THR A 101 -26.44 7.19 32.83
C THR A 101 -26.53 8.71 32.87
N ARG A 102 -26.47 9.30 34.06
CA ARG A 102 -26.35 10.75 34.23
C ARG A 102 -24.91 11.17 34.17
N VAL A 103 -24.62 12.24 33.44
CA VAL A 103 -23.30 12.87 33.33
C VAL A 103 -23.39 14.31 33.79
N THR A 104 -22.38 14.77 34.53
CA THR A 104 -22.27 16.16 34.99
C THR A 104 -20.84 16.63 34.84
N ILE A 105 -20.66 17.84 34.32
CA ILE A 105 -19.36 18.48 34.22
C ILE A 105 -19.49 19.98 34.49
N VAL A 106 -18.52 20.52 35.23
CA VAL A 106 -18.47 21.92 35.68
C VAL A 106 -17.10 22.51 35.36
N TYR A 107 -17.09 23.78 34.99
CA TYR A 107 -15.85 24.54 34.77
C TYR A 107 -15.01 24.66 36.05
N ASP A 108 -13.73 25.01 35.88
CA ASP A 108 -12.70 25.16 36.92
C ASP A 108 -12.75 26.51 37.66
N ALA A 109 -13.91 27.18 37.64
CA ALA A 109 -14.09 28.55 38.12
C ALA A 109 -13.30 29.65 37.37
N VAL A 110 -12.65 29.33 36.24
CA VAL A 110 -11.97 30.31 35.38
C VAL A 110 -12.88 30.68 34.21
N ILE A 111 -13.34 31.94 34.15
CA ILE A 111 -14.34 32.36 33.17
C ILE A 111 -13.86 32.26 31.71
N GLU A 112 -12.56 32.45 31.49
CA GLU A 112 -11.94 32.34 30.16
C GLU A 112 -12.00 30.90 29.63
N HIS A 113 -12.13 29.91 30.53
CA HIS A 113 -12.29 28.50 30.17
C HIS A 113 -13.76 28.09 30.01
N ALA A 114 -14.73 28.97 30.27
CA ALA A 114 -16.13 28.68 30.00
C ALA A 114 -16.39 28.52 28.49
N ILE A 115 -17.40 27.73 28.11
CA ILE A 115 -17.67 27.45 26.70
C ILE A 115 -18.36 28.67 26.08
N GLN A 116 -17.63 29.38 25.23
CA GLN A 116 -18.04 30.67 24.66
C GLN A 116 -19.10 30.53 23.54
N ASN A 117 -19.81 31.62 23.26
CA ASN A 117 -20.76 31.67 22.15
C ASN A 117 -20.08 31.42 20.79
N GLY A 118 -20.78 30.74 19.89
CA GLY A 118 -20.34 30.39 18.53
C GLY A 118 -19.46 29.14 18.45
N VAL A 119 -18.96 28.60 19.56
CA VAL A 119 -18.05 27.44 19.53
C VAL A 119 -18.80 26.12 19.31
N SER A 120 -18.09 25.15 18.74
CA SER A 120 -18.55 23.78 18.55
C SER A 120 -17.40 22.82 18.84
N GLY A 121 -17.69 21.65 19.38
CA GLY A 121 -16.65 20.67 19.72
C GLY A 121 -17.10 19.64 20.75
N SER A 122 -16.16 18.79 21.16
CA SER A 122 -16.39 17.73 22.13
C SER A 122 -16.43 18.27 23.55
N LEU A 123 -17.51 17.97 24.27
CA LEU A 123 -17.72 18.37 25.66
C LEU A 123 -17.24 17.28 26.62
N VAL A 124 -17.55 16.02 26.34
CA VAL A 124 -17.01 14.85 27.03
C VAL A 124 -16.84 13.70 26.06
N LEU A 125 -16.06 12.69 26.45
CA LEU A 125 -16.02 11.39 25.78
C LEU A 125 -16.64 10.35 26.72
N LEU A 126 -17.71 9.70 26.26
CA LEU A 126 -18.32 8.56 26.93
C LEU A 126 -17.52 7.31 26.57
N ASN A 127 -16.96 6.63 27.56
CA ASN A 127 -16.31 5.35 27.36
C ASN A 127 -17.32 4.22 27.55
N PHE A 128 -17.70 3.55 26.46
CA PHE A 128 -18.63 2.44 26.48
C PHE A 128 -17.89 1.10 26.46
N SER A 129 -18.22 0.19 27.38
CA SER A 129 -17.90 -1.24 27.21
C SER A 129 -18.91 -1.87 26.26
N VAL A 130 -18.44 -2.58 25.24
CA VAL A 130 -19.28 -3.25 24.24
C VAL A 130 -19.51 -4.70 24.66
N ILE A 131 -20.73 -5.05 25.03
CA ILE A 131 -21.08 -6.38 25.55
C ILE A 131 -22.16 -7.11 24.75
N GLY A 132 -22.79 -6.41 23.81
CA GLY A 132 -23.79 -6.97 22.92
C GLY A 132 -23.20 -8.01 21.96
N THR A 133 -24.07 -8.85 21.42
CA THR A 133 -23.70 -9.82 20.38
C THR A 133 -23.46 -9.13 19.03
N PRO A 134 -22.68 -9.75 18.12
CA PRO A 134 -22.46 -9.21 16.78
C PRO A 134 -23.75 -8.80 16.07
N GLY A 135 -23.75 -7.62 15.44
CA GLY A 135 -24.90 -7.04 14.74
C GLY A 135 -26.00 -6.44 15.62
N SER A 136 -25.92 -6.57 16.95
CA SER A 136 -26.87 -5.91 17.86
C SER A 136 -26.70 -4.39 17.86
N THR A 137 -27.77 -3.66 18.19
CA THR A 137 -27.75 -2.19 18.20
C THR A 137 -28.32 -1.62 19.49
N SER A 138 -27.85 -0.43 19.84
CA SER A 138 -28.39 0.38 20.93
C SER A 138 -28.54 1.81 20.46
N ARG A 139 -29.66 2.45 20.79
CA ARG A 139 -29.72 3.92 20.71
C ARG A 139 -28.84 4.53 21.82
N MET A 140 -28.31 5.71 21.56
CA MET A 140 -27.66 6.58 22.53
C MET A 140 -28.46 7.88 22.57
N ASN A 141 -29.56 7.86 23.32
CA ASN A 141 -30.49 8.97 23.38
C ASN A 141 -30.09 9.92 24.50
N LEU A 142 -29.87 11.19 24.18
CA LEU A 142 -29.59 12.20 25.17
C LEU A 142 -30.90 12.85 25.66
N THR A 143 -31.08 12.84 26.97
CA THR A 143 -32.24 13.41 27.67
C THR A 143 -31.77 14.28 28.83
N GLY A 144 -32.68 15.00 29.48
CA GLY A 144 -32.34 15.78 30.68
C GLY A 144 -31.29 16.87 30.48
N ILE A 145 -31.08 17.35 29.25
CA ILE A 145 -30.03 18.30 28.89
C ILE A 145 -30.29 19.64 29.59
N GLN A 146 -29.37 20.02 30.48
CA GLN A 146 -29.36 21.29 31.19
C GLN A 146 -27.98 21.93 31.07
N MET A 147 -27.95 23.22 30.76
CA MET A 147 -26.73 24.01 30.66
C MET A 147 -26.91 25.26 31.50
N SER A 148 -25.92 25.65 32.30
CA SER A 148 -25.98 26.90 33.06
C SER A 148 -24.97 27.92 32.54
N ASP A 149 -25.38 29.19 32.55
CA ASP A 149 -24.47 30.32 32.38
C ASP A 149 -23.84 30.73 33.73
N THR A 150 -23.08 31.81 33.72
CA THR A 150 -22.41 32.38 34.91
C THR A 150 -23.36 32.95 35.96
N GLU A 151 -24.60 33.26 35.57
CA GLU A 151 -25.65 33.76 36.45
C GLU A 151 -26.55 32.63 36.97
N TYR A 152 -26.21 31.37 36.65
CA TYR A 152 -26.98 30.17 36.96
C TYR A 152 -28.35 30.12 36.28
N ASN A 153 -28.55 30.87 35.19
CA ASN A 153 -29.70 30.68 34.32
C ASN A 153 -29.56 29.33 33.62
N VAL A 154 -30.61 28.51 33.66
CA VAL A 154 -30.58 27.15 33.11
C VAL A 154 -31.34 27.09 31.80
N GLY A 155 -30.62 26.75 30.74
CA GLY A 155 -31.19 26.47 29.44
C GLY A 155 -30.96 25.04 28.98
N THR A 156 -31.23 24.80 27.70
CA THR A 156 -31.18 23.48 27.08
C THR A 156 -30.81 23.60 25.61
N ALA A 157 -30.51 22.48 24.96
CA ALA A 157 -30.24 22.41 23.53
C ALA A 157 -30.98 21.22 22.90
N PRO A 158 -31.31 21.28 21.59
CA PRO A 158 -31.87 20.14 20.89
C PRO A 158 -30.94 18.93 20.95
N ALA A 159 -31.47 17.80 21.41
CA ALA A 159 -30.72 16.55 21.47
C ALA A 159 -30.38 16.02 20.07
N LYS A 160 -29.15 15.56 19.88
CA LYS A 160 -28.71 14.78 18.72
C LYS A 160 -28.39 13.36 19.17
N ASN A 161 -29.26 12.42 18.84
CA ASN A 161 -29.11 11.02 19.25
C ASN A 161 -28.35 10.25 18.17
N GLY A 162 -27.49 9.33 18.62
CA GLY A 162 -26.78 8.39 17.76
C GLY A 162 -27.23 6.95 17.99
N THR A 163 -26.79 6.07 17.10
CA THR A 163 -26.93 4.62 17.24
C THR A 163 -25.56 4.01 17.42
N PHE A 164 -25.41 3.19 18.45
CA PHE A 164 -24.30 2.28 18.59
C PHE A 164 -24.63 0.96 17.92
N ARG A 165 -23.71 0.45 17.11
CA ARG A 165 -23.80 -0.87 16.50
C ARG A 165 -22.64 -1.74 16.97
N VAL A 166 -22.94 -2.98 17.33
CA VAL A 166 -21.89 -3.98 17.54
C VAL A 166 -21.52 -4.56 16.19
N ASP A 167 -20.24 -4.55 15.90
CA ASP A 167 -19.67 -5.10 14.68
C ASP A 167 -20.09 -6.57 14.45
N ALA A 168 -20.38 -6.97 13.21
CA ALA A 168 -20.79 -8.36 12.93
C ALA A 168 -19.61 -9.35 12.96
N GLY A 169 -18.38 -8.85 13.05
CA GLY A 169 -17.15 -9.62 13.11
C GLY A 169 -16.43 -9.61 11.77
N ALA A 170 -15.63 -10.66 11.53
CA ALA A 170 -14.77 -10.70 10.35
C ALA A 170 -15.55 -10.73 9.02
N PRO A 171 -14.95 -10.20 7.94
CA PRO A 171 -15.50 -10.27 6.60
C PRO A 171 -15.87 -11.69 6.17
N ASN A 172 -16.96 -11.81 5.41
CA ASN A 172 -17.30 -13.05 4.74
C ASN A 172 -16.63 -13.09 3.35
N VAL A 173 -15.77 -14.08 3.15
CA VAL A 173 -15.04 -14.33 1.90
C VAL A 173 -15.65 -15.53 1.20
N THR A 174 -15.98 -15.39 -0.08
CA THR A 174 -16.63 -16.45 -0.86
C THR A 174 -16.18 -16.43 -2.32
N ASN A 175 -16.42 -17.54 -3.02
CA ASN A 175 -16.18 -17.70 -4.46
C ASN A 175 -14.74 -17.40 -4.92
N PRO A 176 -13.69 -17.91 -4.25
CA PRO A 176 -12.33 -17.76 -4.77
C PRO A 176 -12.21 -18.50 -6.11
N ASN A 177 -11.85 -17.77 -7.16
CA ASN A 177 -11.73 -18.31 -8.51
C ASN A 177 -10.43 -17.85 -9.19
N ALA A 178 -9.70 -18.79 -9.78
CA ALA A 178 -8.55 -18.52 -10.64
C ALA A 178 -8.94 -18.73 -12.11
N ASN A 179 -8.59 -17.78 -12.98
CA ASN A 179 -8.87 -17.85 -14.41
C ASN A 179 -7.71 -17.28 -15.26
N PRO A 180 -7.01 -18.13 -16.05
CA PRO A 180 -7.18 -19.59 -16.12
C PRO A 180 -6.87 -20.28 -14.78
N GLY A 181 -7.55 -21.40 -14.51
CA GLY A 181 -7.32 -22.21 -13.30
C GLY A 181 -6.03 -23.04 -13.35
N THR A 182 -5.36 -23.05 -14.50
CA THR A 182 -4.11 -23.75 -14.75
C THR A 182 -3.12 -22.80 -15.41
N ILE A 183 -1.89 -22.75 -14.91
CA ILE A 183 -0.77 -22.00 -15.51
C ILE A 183 0.51 -22.84 -15.53
N VAL A 184 1.47 -22.48 -16.36
CA VAL A 184 2.82 -23.07 -16.37
C VAL A 184 3.76 -22.31 -15.43
N ALA A 185 4.73 -23.03 -14.86
CA ALA A 185 5.80 -22.46 -14.02
C ALA A 185 6.91 -21.80 -14.87
N ASP A 186 6.56 -20.78 -15.65
CA ASP A 186 7.47 -20.04 -16.54
C ASP A 186 7.78 -18.60 -16.05
N GLY A 187 7.04 -18.11 -15.03
CA GLY A 187 7.12 -16.74 -14.55
C GLY A 187 6.46 -15.71 -15.48
N VAL A 188 5.72 -16.16 -16.50
CA VAL A 188 5.16 -15.32 -17.56
C VAL A 188 3.65 -15.51 -17.67
N GLN A 189 3.15 -16.75 -17.71
CA GLN A 189 1.72 -17.01 -17.87
C GLN A 189 0.95 -16.55 -16.64
N GLU A 190 0.02 -15.62 -16.85
CA GLU A 190 -0.79 -15.05 -15.77
C GLU A 190 -2.10 -15.83 -15.55
N SER A 191 -2.52 -15.88 -14.28
CA SER A 191 -3.87 -16.20 -13.84
C SER A 191 -4.47 -14.98 -13.14
N ARG A 192 -5.73 -14.68 -13.42
CA ARG A 192 -6.50 -13.68 -12.68
C ARG A 192 -7.24 -14.36 -11.52
N LEU A 193 -7.02 -13.86 -10.32
CA LEU A 193 -7.65 -14.32 -9.09
C LEU A 193 -8.78 -13.36 -8.72
N ASN A 194 -9.99 -13.88 -8.59
CA ASN A 194 -11.21 -13.14 -8.26
C ASN A 194 -11.89 -13.72 -7.02
N VAL A 195 -12.28 -12.87 -6.08
CA VAL A 195 -13.00 -13.29 -4.86
C VAL A 195 -14.09 -12.29 -4.51
N THR A 196 -15.15 -12.77 -3.86
CA THR A 196 -16.16 -11.91 -3.26
C THR A 196 -15.85 -11.73 -1.79
N ALA A 197 -15.74 -10.48 -1.34
CA ALA A 197 -15.64 -10.12 0.06
C ALA A 197 -16.77 -9.16 0.43
N ILE A 198 -17.53 -9.52 1.46
CA ILE A 198 -18.59 -8.69 2.02
C ILE A 198 -18.40 -8.57 3.51
N ASP A 199 -18.79 -7.42 4.03
CA ASP A 199 -18.73 -7.14 5.44
C ASP A 199 -19.87 -6.19 5.79
N ASP A 200 -20.24 -6.17 7.07
CA ASP A 200 -21.32 -5.32 7.53
C ASP A 200 -20.85 -3.88 7.79
N ILE A 201 -19.54 -3.66 7.82
CA ILE A 201 -18.89 -2.39 7.56
C ILE A 201 -18.08 -2.44 6.25
N ALA A 202 -17.20 -1.46 6.06
CA ALA A 202 -16.31 -1.44 4.91
C ALA A 202 -15.15 -2.42 5.12
N ILE A 203 -14.83 -3.15 4.06
CA ILE A 203 -13.57 -3.88 3.94
C ILE A 203 -12.41 -2.88 3.93
N ASP A 204 -11.39 -3.12 4.75
CA ASP A 204 -10.14 -2.39 4.76
C ASP A 204 -9.23 -2.89 3.63
N VAL A 205 -8.84 -4.17 3.66
CA VAL A 205 -7.98 -4.75 2.63
C VAL A 205 -8.29 -6.23 2.37
N VAL A 206 -8.12 -6.63 1.11
CA VAL A 206 -8.09 -8.05 0.70
C VAL A 206 -6.69 -8.38 0.19
N THR A 207 -6.12 -9.47 0.69
CA THR A 207 -4.79 -9.94 0.29
C THR A 207 -4.79 -11.42 -0.01
N VAL A 208 -3.91 -11.85 -0.91
CA VAL A 208 -3.62 -13.26 -1.18
C VAL A 208 -2.14 -13.56 -0.91
N ASN A 209 -1.86 -14.72 -0.31
CA ASN A 209 -0.50 -15.19 -0.10
C ASN A 209 -0.04 -16.04 -1.29
N LEU A 210 0.99 -15.55 -1.99
CA LEU A 210 1.53 -16.15 -3.21
C LEU A 210 2.91 -16.80 -3.00
N THR A 211 3.37 -16.93 -1.75
CA THR A 211 4.74 -17.41 -1.45
C THR A 211 5.03 -18.80 -2.01
N GLU A 212 4.04 -19.71 -2.01
CA GLU A 212 4.23 -21.07 -2.51
C GLU A 212 4.53 -21.15 -4.02
N ILE A 213 4.21 -20.09 -4.78
CA ILE A 213 4.47 -19.97 -6.22
C ILE A 213 5.53 -18.90 -6.55
N GLY A 214 6.28 -18.47 -5.53
CA GLY A 214 7.37 -17.49 -5.65
C GLY A 214 6.94 -16.01 -5.66
N GLY A 215 5.67 -15.73 -5.34
CA GLY A 215 5.15 -14.37 -5.18
C GLY A 215 5.24 -13.84 -3.73
N PRO A 216 4.71 -12.62 -3.47
CA PRO A 216 4.73 -12.02 -2.14
C PRO A 216 3.73 -12.66 -1.17
N ALA A 217 4.01 -12.58 0.13
CA ALA A 217 3.14 -13.09 1.20
C ALA A 217 1.83 -12.31 1.36
N LYS A 218 1.79 -11.05 0.92
CA LYS A 218 0.62 -10.18 0.95
C LYS A 218 0.50 -9.43 -0.37
N LYS A 219 -0.07 -10.06 -1.40
CA LYS A 219 -0.48 -9.37 -2.63
C LYS A 219 -1.85 -8.76 -2.42
N VAL A 220 -1.95 -7.43 -2.48
CA VAL A 220 -3.24 -6.72 -2.41
C VAL A 220 -4.10 -7.07 -3.63
N MET A 221 -5.39 -7.27 -3.37
CA MET A 221 -6.43 -7.42 -4.39
C MET A 221 -7.24 -6.13 -4.49
N GLU A 222 -7.39 -5.62 -5.71
CA GLU A 222 -8.10 -4.37 -5.97
C GLU A 222 -9.60 -4.60 -6.06
N LYS A 223 -10.38 -3.68 -5.50
CA LYS A 223 -11.84 -3.70 -5.63
C LYS A 223 -12.23 -3.28 -7.05
N ILE A 224 -12.94 -4.14 -7.77
CA ILE A 224 -13.33 -3.89 -9.16
C ILE A 224 -14.72 -3.25 -9.23
N GLU A 225 -15.73 -3.94 -8.68
CA GLU A 225 -17.12 -3.47 -8.65
C GLU A 225 -17.87 -4.18 -7.52
N GLY A 226 -18.79 -3.47 -6.86
CA GLY A 226 -19.66 -4.03 -5.83
C GLY A 226 -18.88 -4.68 -4.68
N THR A 227 -18.82 -6.01 -4.69
CA THR A 227 -18.18 -6.85 -3.65
C THR A 227 -17.04 -7.70 -4.21
N LEU A 228 -16.64 -7.48 -5.47
CA LEU A 228 -15.63 -8.26 -6.20
C LEU A 228 -14.24 -7.62 -6.06
N TYR A 229 -13.28 -8.45 -5.67
CA TYR A 229 -11.86 -8.11 -5.57
C TYR A 229 -11.04 -8.97 -6.53
N SER A 230 -10.04 -8.37 -7.20
CA SER A 230 -9.25 -9.01 -8.24
C SER A 230 -7.75 -8.70 -8.14
N THR A 231 -6.91 -9.64 -8.54
CA THR A 231 -5.48 -9.43 -8.80
C THR A 231 -4.98 -10.39 -9.88
N THR A 232 -3.79 -10.18 -10.42
CA THR A 232 -3.11 -11.16 -11.29
C THR A 232 -1.92 -11.78 -10.58
N THR A 233 -1.59 -13.01 -10.97
CA THR A 233 -0.42 -13.74 -10.49
C THR A 233 0.15 -14.64 -11.58
N ASN A 234 1.42 -15.01 -11.46
CA ASN A 234 2.07 -16.07 -12.23
C ASN A 234 2.82 -16.99 -11.27
N ALA A 235 3.22 -18.16 -11.75
CA ALA A 235 4.09 -19.07 -11.00
C ALA A 235 5.54 -18.85 -11.45
N SER A 236 6.44 -18.61 -10.50
CA SER A 236 7.86 -18.41 -10.81
C SER A 236 8.46 -19.60 -11.55
N GLY A 237 9.45 -19.35 -12.41
CA GLY A 237 10.23 -20.40 -13.07
C GLY A 237 10.75 -21.44 -12.08
N GLY A 238 10.47 -22.72 -12.34
CA GLY A 238 10.90 -23.84 -11.48
C GLY A 238 9.98 -24.14 -10.30
N THR A 239 8.83 -23.46 -10.19
CA THR A 239 7.77 -23.84 -9.23
C THR A 239 7.36 -25.30 -9.44
N THR A 240 7.28 -26.08 -8.36
CA THR A 240 6.96 -27.51 -8.43
C THR A 240 5.56 -27.74 -9.03
N PRO A 241 5.40 -28.58 -10.06
CA PRO A 241 4.08 -28.85 -10.63
C PRO A 241 3.18 -29.57 -9.62
N ARG A 242 2.06 -28.92 -9.24
CA ARG A 242 1.01 -29.47 -8.38
C ARG A 242 -0.19 -28.51 -8.34
N THR A 243 -1.23 -28.90 -7.61
CA THR A 243 -2.28 -27.99 -7.18
C THR A 243 -1.81 -27.19 -5.96
N TYR A 244 -2.01 -25.88 -6.03
CA TYR A 244 -1.76 -24.91 -4.96
C TYR A 244 -3.09 -24.39 -4.43
N TYR A 245 -3.14 -24.19 -3.11
CA TYR A 245 -4.25 -23.54 -2.41
C TYR A 245 -3.73 -22.23 -1.85
N LEU A 246 -3.94 -21.13 -2.58
CA LEU A 246 -3.40 -19.81 -2.25
C LEU A 246 -4.34 -19.12 -1.25
N PRO A 247 -3.98 -18.99 0.04
CA PRO A 247 -4.88 -18.45 1.05
C PRO A 247 -5.21 -16.99 0.76
N VAL A 248 -6.49 -16.63 0.87
CA VAL A 248 -6.97 -15.25 0.77
C VAL A 248 -7.40 -14.78 2.15
N ASN A 249 -7.05 -13.54 2.49
CA ASN A 249 -7.39 -12.90 3.75
C ASN A 249 -8.07 -11.55 3.50
N ALA A 250 -9.26 -11.34 4.04
CA ALA A 250 -9.96 -10.06 4.04
C ALA A 250 -10.01 -9.50 5.47
N THR A 251 -9.80 -8.18 5.61
CA THR A 251 -9.93 -7.46 6.87
C THR A 251 -10.91 -6.30 6.76
N ASP A 252 -11.57 -5.96 7.86
CA ASP A 252 -12.44 -4.79 7.96
C ASP A 252 -11.72 -3.59 8.62
N LEU A 253 -12.41 -2.46 8.78
CA LEU A 253 -11.86 -1.25 9.43
C LEU A 253 -11.64 -1.40 10.95
N LEU A 254 -12.19 -2.44 11.58
CA LEU A 254 -12.01 -2.76 13.00
C LEU A 254 -10.99 -3.90 13.21
N VAL A 255 -10.26 -4.25 12.15
CA VAL A 255 -9.15 -5.23 12.12
C VAL A 255 -9.61 -6.67 12.38
N ASN A 256 -10.90 -6.97 12.27
CA ASN A 256 -11.33 -8.37 12.19
C ASN A 256 -10.90 -8.95 10.85
N SER A 257 -10.61 -10.25 10.81
CA SER A 257 -10.05 -10.88 9.61
C SER A 257 -10.58 -12.28 9.39
N ASN A 258 -10.73 -12.64 8.12
CA ASN A 258 -11.10 -13.98 7.68
C ASN A 258 -10.12 -14.48 6.63
N ASN A 259 -9.49 -15.62 6.92
CA ASN A 259 -8.50 -16.29 6.08
C ASN A 259 -8.84 -17.76 5.77
N THR A 260 -10.11 -18.16 5.86
CA THR A 260 -10.52 -19.57 5.71
C THR A 260 -10.60 -20.04 4.26
N GLU A 261 -10.66 -19.11 3.31
CA GLU A 261 -10.80 -19.41 1.88
C GLU A 261 -9.43 -19.40 1.17
N ALA A 262 -9.36 -20.12 0.04
CA ALA A 262 -8.17 -20.17 -0.79
C ALA A 262 -8.51 -20.33 -2.28
N PHE A 263 -7.66 -19.76 -3.15
CA PHE A 263 -7.73 -20.03 -4.58
C PHE A 263 -7.09 -21.36 -4.89
N MET A 264 -7.82 -22.23 -5.60
CA MET A 264 -7.24 -23.42 -6.21
C MET A 264 -6.59 -23.02 -7.54
N LEU A 265 -5.28 -23.25 -7.67
CA LEU A 265 -4.52 -22.99 -8.90
C LEU A 265 -3.67 -24.22 -9.22
N ILE A 266 -3.78 -24.73 -10.44
CA ILE A 266 -2.95 -25.83 -10.94
C ILE A 266 -1.71 -25.21 -11.60
N VAL A 267 -0.53 -25.62 -11.15
CA VAL A 267 0.73 -25.23 -11.78
C VAL A 267 1.32 -26.45 -12.49
N GLU A 268 1.61 -26.30 -13.77
CA GLU A 268 2.24 -27.32 -14.61
C GLU A 268 3.72 -27.02 -14.85
N ALA A 269 4.48 -28.05 -15.22
CA ALA A 269 5.87 -27.87 -15.62
C ALA A 269 5.93 -27.00 -16.88
N SER A 270 6.86 -26.05 -16.93
CA SER A 270 7.20 -25.43 -18.20
C SER A 270 7.74 -26.51 -19.15
N ALA A 271 7.22 -26.53 -20.38
CA ALA A 271 7.77 -27.36 -21.44
C ALA A 271 9.13 -26.85 -21.93
N ASN A 272 9.47 -25.61 -21.58
CA ASN A 272 10.71 -24.94 -21.96
C ASN A 272 11.90 -25.41 -21.11
N GLY A 273 13.10 -25.29 -21.69
CA GLY A 273 14.36 -25.54 -21.01
C GLY A 273 15.05 -24.24 -20.60
N SER A 274 16.25 -24.36 -20.03
CA SER A 274 17.15 -23.24 -19.80
C SER A 274 18.50 -23.51 -20.45
N LEU A 275 19.23 -22.45 -20.77
CA LEU A 275 20.59 -22.51 -21.31
C LEU A 275 21.51 -21.63 -20.48
N THR A 276 22.55 -22.20 -19.90
CA THR A 276 23.54 -21.52 -19.09
C THR A 276 24.94 -21.77 -19.62
N GLY A 277 25.92 -21.01 -19.16
CA GLY A 277 27.32 -21.29 -19.46
C GLY A 277 28.24 -20.19 -18.95
N LYS A 278 29.53 -20.38 -19.19
CA LYS A 278 30.56 -19.39 -18.95
C LYS A 278 31.27 -19.01 -20.25
N ILE A 279 31.60 -17.73 -20.35
CA ILE A 279 32.47 -17.21 -21.39
C ILE A 279 33.79 -16.80 -20.74
N THR A 280 34.87 -17.46 -21.16
CA THR A 280 36.20 -17.31 -20.55
C THR A 280 37.29 -16.92 -21.54
N TYR A 281 38.40 -16.40 -21.02
CA TYR A 281 39.62 -16.21 -21.80
C TYR A 281 40.24 -17.55 -22.23
N THR A 282 40.78 -17.60 -23.44
CA THR A 282 41.51 -18.77 -23.97
C THR A 282 42.87 -19.00 -23.31
N CYS A 283 43.50 -17.95 -22.79
CA CYS A 283 44.84 -18.02 -22.19
C CYS A 283 44.83 -18.55 -20.75
N ASN A 284 43.77 -18.30 -19.98
CA ASN A 284 43.77 -18.57 -18.54
C ASN A 284 42.41 -18.96 -17.94
N THR A 285 41.36 -19.14 -18.75
CA THR A 285 40.01 -19.54 -18.31
C THR A 285 39.31 -18.58 -17.34
N THR A 286 39.83 -17.37 -17.17
CA THR A 286 39.15 -16.34 -16.37
C THR A 286 37.83 -15.94 -17.04
N GLY A 287 36.79 -15.71 -16.26
CA GLY A 287 35.51 -15.25 -16.78
C GLY A 287 35.58 -13.84 -17.38
N ILE A 288 34.89 -13.63 -18.50
CA ILE A 288 34.83 -12.33 -19.17
C ILE A 288 33.49 -11.67 -18.82
N GLU A 289 33.51 -10.58 -18.06
CA GLU A 289 32.33 -9.80 -17.74
C GLU A 289 31.80 -9.02 -18.94
N GLY A 290 30.48 -8.87 -19.08
CA GLY A 290 29.82 -7.99 -20.05
C GLY A 290 30.04 -8.39 -21.50
N VAL A 291 30.18 -9.68 -21.80
CA VAL A 291 30.08 -10.23 -23.16
C VAL A 291 28.61 -10.24 -23.54
N GLU A 292 28.26 -9.74 -24.71
CA GLU A 292 26.91 -9.85 -25.25
C GLU A 292 26.72 -11.25 -25.84
N VAL A 293 25.68 -11.96 -25.40
CA VAL A 293 25.35 -13.31 -25.85
C VAL A 293 23.98 -13.29 -26.51
N ASN A 294 23.95 -13.63 -27.79
CA ASN A 294 22.74 -13.64 -28.62
C ASN A 294 22.36 -15.07 -28.97
N LEU A 295 21.13 -15.46 -28.64
CA LEU A 295 20.55 -16.76 -28.99
C LEU A 295 19.63 -16.58 -30.20
N THR A 296 19.95 -17.25 -31.31
CA THR A 296 19.30 -17.07 -32.61
C THR A 296 18.68 -18.39 -33.07
N ASN A 297 17.47 -18.36 -33.60
CA ASN A 297 16.86 -19.50 -34.31
C ASN A 297 16.59 -19.13 -35.78
N LEU A 298 15.86 -19.98 -36.51
CA LEU A 298 15.51 -19.74 -37.92
C LEU A 298 14.69 -18.47 -38.18
N THR A 299 14.10 -17.87 -37.13
CA THR A 299 13.31 -16.63 -37.22
C THR A 299 14.09 -15.37 -36.87
N GLY A 300 15.33 -15.52 -36.37
CA GLY A 300 16.19 -14.42 -35.92
C GLY A 300 16.62 -14.56 -34.47
N VAL A 301 17.13 -13.46 -33.88
CA VAL A 301 17.53 -13.41 -32.47
C VAL A 301 16.28 -13.50 -31.60
N VAL A 302 16.23 -14.51 -30.72
CA VAL A 302 15.08 -14.74 -29.83
C VAL A 302 15.32 -14.22 -28.41
N LYS A 303 16.57 -14.24 -27.93
CA LYS A 303 16.95 -13.74 -26.61
C LYS A 303 18.39 -13.20 -26.66
N THR A 304 18.65 -12.20 -25.83
CA THR A 304 19.97 -11.60 -25.62
C THR A 304 20.22 -11.50 -24.11
N THR A 305 21.45 -11.74 -23.69
CA THR A 305 21.89 -11.57 -22.30
C THR A 305 23.34 -11.08 -22.26
N THR A 306 23.84 -10.74 -21.08
CA THR A 306 25.25 -10.42 -20.87
C THR A 306 25.86 -11.25 -19.75
N THR A 307 27.14 -11.56 -19.86
CA THR A 307 27.87 -12.28 -18.82
C THR A 307 28.12 -11.40 -17.58
N ASN A 308 28.08 -12.00 -16.40
CA ASN A 308 28.44 -11.32 -15.14
C ASN A 308 29.96 -11.31 -14.88
N ALA A 309 30.41 -10.78 -13.74
CA ALA A 309 31.82 -10.69 -13.33
C ALA A 309 32.61 -12.02 -13.37
N THR A 310 31.93 -13.17 -13.29
CA THR A 310 32.54 -14.51 -13.37
C THR A 310 32.49 -15.12 -14.76
N GLY A 311 32.03 -14.37 -15.77
CA GLY A 311 31.80 -14.84 -17.13
C GLY A 311 30.51 -15.63 -17.32
N TYR A 312 29.67 -15.77 -16.29
CA TYR A 312 28.46 -16.59 -16.35
C TYR A 312 27.30 -15.85 -17.03
N TYR A 313 26.56 -16.55 -17.87
CA TYR A 313 25.31 -16.09 -18.49
C TYR A 313 24.18 -17.13 -18.33
N ASP A 314 22.93 -16.67 -18.48
CA ASP A 314 21.72 -17.49 -18.33
C ASP A 314 20.61 -17.02 -19.28
N PHE A 315 20.05 -17.96 -20.03
CA PHE A 315 18.78 -17.86 -20.75
C PHE A 315 17.75 -18.80 -20.10
N LYS A 316 16.78 -18.21 -19.42
CA LYS A 316 15.64 -18.95 -18.86
C LYS A 316 14.52 -19.09 -19.88
N ASP A 317 13.68 -20.11 -19.71
CA ASP A 317 12.41 -20.27 -20.44
C ASP A 317 12.61 -20.21 -21.97
N VAL A 318 13.51 -21.07 -22.46
CA VAL A 318 13.83 -21.21 -23.88
C VAL A 318 13.05 -22.39 -24.43
N THR A 319 12.27 -22.14 -25.48
CA THR A 319 11.52 -23.20 -26.14
C THR A 319 12.46 -24.30 -26.64
N PRO A 320 12.10 -25.59 -26.53
CA PRO A 320 12.97 -26.66 -26.99
C PRO A 320 13.25 -26.54 -28.49
N GLY A 321 14.51 -26.72 -28.90
CA GLY A 321 14.91 -26.56 -30.29
C GLY A 321 16.40 -26.37 -30.48
N ASN A 322 16.80 -26.24 -31.74
CA ASN A 322 18.17 -25.92 -32.14
C ASN A 322 18.33 -24.42 -32.29
N TYR A 323 19.42 -23.91 -31.75
CA TYR A 323 19.78 -22.51 -31.75
C TYR A 323 21.23 -22.33 -32.17
N TYR A 324 21.51 -21.14 -32.69
CA TYR A 324 22.84 -20.63 -32.91
C TYR A 324 23.13 -19.56 -31.86
N MET A 325 24.15 -19.77 -31.05
CA MET A 325 24.56 -18.84 -30.02
C MET A 325 25.80 -18.07 -30.49
N ASN A 326 25.76 -16.74 -30.39
CA ASN A 326 26.89 -15.86 -30.72
C ASN A 326 27.29 -15.06 -29.49
N ALA A 327 28.59 -14.99 -29.20
CA ALA A 327 29.18 -14.17 -28.17
C ALA A 327 30.11 -13.13 -28.77
N SER A 328 29.83 -11.87 -28.46
CA SER A 328 30.57 -10.72 -28.98
C SER A 328 30.97 -9.77 -27.87
N LYS A 329 32.21 -9.31 -27.92
CA LYS A 329 32.71 -8.26 -27.03
C LYS A 329 33.84 -7.50 -27.71
N SER A 330 33.80 -6.18 -27.59
CA SER A 330 34.90 -5.30 -28.04
C SER A 330 36.26 -5.79 -27.52
N ARG A 331 37.28 -5.75 -28.40
CA ARG A 331 38.64 -6.29 -28.19
C ARG A 331 38.77 -7.81 -28.20
N PHE A 332 37.67 -8.54 -28.34
CA PHE A 332 37.69 -9.98 -28.55
C PHE A 332 37.25 -10.31 -29.97
N TRP A 333 37.70 -11.46 -30.42
CA TRP A 333 37.12 -12.11 -31.58
C TRP A 333 35.80 -12.77 -31.19
N ASP A 334 34.76 -12.52 -31.99
CA ASP A 334 33.45 -13.15 -31.80
C ASP A 334 33.58 -14.67 -31.91
N ASN A 335 32.80 -15.38 -31.11
CA ASN A 335 32.73 -16.84 -31.16
C ASN A 335 31.28 -17.28 -31.15
N SER A 336 31.01 -18.41 -31.80
CA SER A 336 29.65 -18.91 -31.94
C SER A 336 29.60 -20.43 -31.99
N THR A 337 28.46 -20.98 -31.59
CA THR A 337 28.26 -22.43 -31.51
C THR A 337 26.78 -22.79 -31.70
N ASP A 338 26.54 -23.98 -32.24
CA ASP A 338 25.20 -24.57 -32.28
C ASP A 338 24.87 -25.17 -30.90
N VAL A 339 23.65 -24.96 -30.42
CA VAL A 339 23.19 -25.51 -29.15
C VAL A 339 21.76 -26.02 -29.28
N THR A 340 21.49 -27.19 -28.71
CA THR A 340 20.15 -27.79 -28.67
C THR A 340 19.60 -27.69 -27.26
N VAL A 341 18.53 -26.93 -27.08
CA VAL A 341 17.78 -26.88 -25.83
C VAL A 341 16.76 -28.01 -25.83
N SER A 342 16.86 -28.90 -24.84
CA SER A 342 15.93 -30.03 -24.65
C SER A 342 14.68 -29.63 -23.85
N SER A 343 13.60 -30.43 -23.91
CA SER A 343 12.35 -30.18 -23.18
C SER A 343 12.35 -30.71 -21.73
N THR A 344 11.40 -30.20 -20.93
CA THR A 344 11.09 -30.49 -19.52
C THR A 344 12.16 -30.11 -18.49
N GLY A 345 12.34 -28.80 -18.26
CA GLY A 345 13.07 -28.29 -17.09
C GLY A 345 14.57 -28.59 -17.06
N ALA A 346 15.12 -29.14 -18.14
CA ALA A 346 16.55 -29.41 -18.27
C ALA A 346 17.33 -28.11 -18.50
N THR A 347 18.44 -27.97 -17.79
CA THR A 347 19.44 -26.94 -18.05
C THR A 347 20.47 -27.50 -19.01
N THR A 348 20.62 -26.85 -20.16
CA THR A 348 21.71 -27.11 -21.11
C THR A 348 22.87 -26.19 -20.77
N GLU A 349 24.09 -26.72 -20.76
CA GLU A 349 25.31 -25.94 -20.52
C GLU A 349 26.08 -25.77 -21.84
N ALA A 350 26.52 -24.55 -22.17
CA ALA A 350 27.27 -24.27 -23.39
C ALA A 350 28.41 -23.26 -23.15
N ASP A 351 29.54 -23.72 -22.66
CA ASP A 351 30.69 -22.83 -22.46
C ASP A 351 31.31 -22.37 -23.78
N MET A 352 31.84 -21.14 -23.78
CA MET A 352 32.62 -20.59 -24.89
C MET A 352 33.90 -19.94 -24.38
N MET A 353 34.92 -19.94 -25.24
CA MET A 353 36.14 -19.18 -25.00
C MET A 353 36.29 -18.10 -26.07
N LEU A 354 36.70 -16.90 -25.67
CA LEU A 354 37.00 -15.81 -26.59
C LEU A 354 38.49 -15.54 -26.65
N TRP A 355 38.98 -15.31 -27.87
CA TRP A 355 40.35 -14.89 -28.13
C TRP A 355 40.47 -13.38 -28.05
N LEU A 356 41.46 -12.90 -27.31
CA LEU A 356 41.77 -11.47 -27.26
C LEU A 356 42.42 -11.04 -28.58
N LYS A 357 41.92 -9.97 -29.20
CA LYS A 357 42.47 -9.45 -30.45
C LYS A 357 43.91 -8.99 -30.21
N GLY A 358 44.82 -9.50 -31.04
CA GLY A 358 46.25 -9.18 -30.95
C GLY A 358 47.07 -10.13 -30.08
N ASP A 359 46.46 -11.00 -29.28
CA ASP A 359 47.15 -12.03 -28.49
C ASP A 359 47.31 -13.31 -29.32
N LEU A 360 48.31 -13.32 -30.21
CA LEU A 360 48.59 -14.41 -31.13
C LEU A 360 49.34 -15.57 -30.47
N ASN A 361 50.09 -15.29 -29.40
CA ASN A 361 50.85 -16.27 -28.64
C ASN A 361 50.04 -16.90 -27.47
N ASN A 362 48.86 -16.36 -27.16
CA ASN A 362 47.94 -16.77 -26.09
C ASN A 362 48.49 -16.62 -24.67
N ASP A 363 49.31 -15.61 -24.40
CA ASP A 363 49.88 -15.34 -23.08
C ASP A 363 49.03 -14.38 -22.22
N GLY A 364 47.95 -13.84 -22.78
CA GLY A 364 47.02 -12.92 -22.13
C GLY A 364 47.42 -11.44 -22.25
N THR A 365 48.52 -11.12 -22.93
CA THR A 365 49.00 -9.76 -23.16
C THR A 365 48.94 -9.45 -24.66
N PRO A 366 47.95 -8.69 -25.15
CA PRO A 366 47.77 -8.51 -26.59
C PRO A 366 48.81 -7.56 -27.18
N ALA A 367 49.22 -7.86 -28.41
CA ALA A 367 50.16 -7.07 -29.20
C ALA A 367 51.52 -6.89 -28.52
N ASP A 368 51.96 -7.86 -27.72
CA ASP A 368 53.26 -7.85 -27.08
C ASP A 368 54.40 -8.15 -28.09
N PRO A 369 55.69 -8.08 -27.68
CA PRO A 369 56.79 -8.47 -28.55
C PRO A 369 56.68 -9.90 -29.11
N GLY A 370 56.10 -10.84 -28.34
CA GLY A 370 55.84 -12.21 -28.79
C GLY A 370 54.82 -12.28 -29.92
N ASP A 371 53.72 -11.56 -29.81
CA ASP A 371 52.67 -11.45 -30.82
C ASP A 371 53.17 -10.78 -32.09
N LEU A 372 53.93 -9.70 -31.95
CA LEU A 372 54.54 -9.01 -33.08
C LEU A 372 55.53 -9.93 -33.80
N ALA A 373 56.28 -10.78 -33.09
CA ALA A 373 57.16 -11.76 -33.69
C ALA A 373 56.37 -12.82 -34.47
N LYS A 374 55.27 -13.33 -33.91
CA LYS A 374 54.35 -14.25 -34.61
C LYS A 374 53.78 -13.64 -35.89
N MET A 375 53.27 -12.41 -35.82
CA MET A 375 52.73 -11.70 -36.97
C MET A 375 53.79 -11.50 -38.07
N LYS A 376 55.03 -11.13 -37.69
CA LYS A 376 56.14 -11.00 -38.65
C LYS A 376 56.45 -12.33 -39.33
N ASP A 377 56.58 -13.40 -38.56
CA ASP A 377 56.89 -14.72 -39.11
C ASP A 377 55.77 -15.22 -40.05
N ALA A 378 54.50 -14.94 -39.73
CA ALA A 378 53.38 -15.24 -40.61
C ALA A 378 53.43 -14.42 -41.91
N SER A 379 53.69 -13.11 -41.83
CA SER A 379 53.73 -12.21 -42.99
C SER A 379 54.81 -12.54 -44.02
N VAL A 380 55.85 -13.28 -43.60
CA VAL A 380 56.94 -13.76 -44.48
C VAL A 380 56.85 -15.26 -44.78
N GLY A 381 55.74 -15.92 -44.40
CA GLY A 381 55.46 -17.32 -44.72
C GLY A 381 56.25 -18.35 -43.91
N LYS A 382 56.85 -17.98 -42.77
CA LYS A 382 57.53 -18.94 -41.87
C LYS A 382 56.54 -19.77 -41.06
N ILE A 383 55.36 -19.24 -40.77
CA ILE A 383 54.25 -19.95 -40.14
C ILE A 383 52.99 -19.76 -40.97
N THR A 384 52.07 -20.72 -40.90
CA THR A 384 50.76 -20.61 -41.54
C THR A 384 49.83 -19.78 -40.64
N PRO A 385 49.41 -18.57 -41.05
CA PRO A 385 48.45 -17.80 -40.29
C PRO A 385 47.06 -18.45 -40.34
N ASP A 386 46.28 -18.20 -39.29
CA ASP A 386 44.85 -18.46 -39.27
C ASP A 386 44.08 -17.13 -39.22
N TRP A 387 42.76 -17.24 -39.07
CA TRP A 387 41.84 -16.11 -39.03
C TRP A 387 42.19 -15.04 -37.96
N ARG A 388 42.92 -15.39 -36.88
CA ARG A 388 43.31 -14.43 -35.82
C ARG A 388 44.34 -13.40 -36.31
N TYR A 389 45.00 -13.67 -37.43
CA TYR A 389 46.02 -12.81 -38.00
C TYR A 389 45.44 -11.69 -38.88
N ASP A 390 44.15 -11.75 -39.24
CA ASP A 390 43.46 -10.74 -40.05
C ASP A 390 42.95 -9.57 -39.19
N LEU A 391 43.87 -8.79 -38.59
CA LEU A 391 43.51 -7.69 -37.70
C LEU A 391 42.75 -6.55 -38.42
N ASN A 392 42.80 -6.50 -39.76
CA ASN A 392 42.12 -5.48 -40.56
C ASN A 392 40.82 -5.96 -41.23
N ASN A 393 40.46 -7.23 -41.07
CA ASN A 393 39.25 -7.86 -41.60
C ASN A 393 39.12 -7.74 -43.13
N ASN A 394 40.22 -7.81 -43.88
CA ASN A 394 40.18 -7.80 -45.35
C ASN A 394 40.15 -9.20 -45.97
N GLY A 395 40.18 -10.25 -45.17
CA GLY A 395 40.17 -11.65 -45.59
C GLY A 395 41.54 -12.19 -46.02
N ILE A 396 42.61 -11.42 -45.90
CA ILE A 396 43.99 -11.83 -46.24
C ILE A 396 44.82 -11.87 -44.96
N PHE A 397 45.12 -13.07 -44.49
CA PHE A 397 45.72 -13.24 -43.17
C PHE A 397 47.21 -12.85 -43.15
N ALA A 398 47.60 -12.05 -42.15
CA ALA A 398 48.97 -11.60 -41.91
C ALA A 398 49.55 -10.77 -43.06
N ASP A 399 48.73 -9.98 -43.73
CA ASP A 399 49.16 -9.10 -44.81
C ASP A 399 49.92 -7.86 -44.29
N PRO A 400 50.46 -6.99 -45.17
CA PRO A 400 51.13 -5.77 -44.71
C PRO A 400 50.25 -4.82 -43.86
N GLY A 401 48.93 -4.85 -44.06
CA GLY A 401 47.97 -4.07 -43.27
C GLY A 401 47.81 -4.61 -41.85
N ASP A 402 47.73 -5.94 -41.70
CA ASP A 402 47.69 -6.60 -40.40
C ASP A 402 48.96 -6.37 -39.61
N LEU A 403 50.11 -6.52 -40.26
CA LEU A 403 51.42 -6.26 -39.65
C LEU A 403 51.55 -4.79 -39.23
N ALA A 404 51.01 -3.84 -40.00
CA ALA A 404 51.00 -2.42 -39.64
C ALA A 404 50.13 -2.18 -38.40
N LYS A 405 48.91 -2.73 -38.35
CA LYS A 405 48.05 -2.66 -37.16
C LYS A 405 48.71 -3.26 -35.93
N MET A 406 49.31 -4.45 -36.06
CA MET A 406 50.01 -5.09 -34.94
C MET A 406 51.18 -4.24 -34.44
N LYS A 407 51.96 -3.63 -35.34
CA LYS A 407 53.05 -2.72 -34.96
C LYS A 407 52.53 -1.51 -34.19
N ASP A 408 51.49 -0.83 -34.70
CA ASP A 408 50.94 0.34 -34.05
C ASP A 408 50.30 -0.01 -32.70
N ALA A 409 49.63 -1.16 -32.59
CA ALA A 409 49.11 -1.68 -31.32
C ALA A 409 50.23 -2.00 -30.33
N SER A 410 51.33 -2.63 -30.77
CA SER A 410 52.47 -3.02 -29.91
C SER A 410 53.22 -1.85 -29.28
N VAL A 411 53.04 -0.65 -29.82
CA VAL A 411 53.61 0.60 -29.27
C VAL A 411 52.53 1.50 -28.65
N GLY A 412 51.31 1.00 -28.49
CA GLY A 412 50.19 1.71 -27.85
C GLY A 412 49.61 2.87 -28.65
N LYS A 413 49.80 2.92 -29.97
CA LYS A 413 49.19 3.97 -30.82
C LYS A 413 47.72 3.72 -31.10
N ILE A 414 47.29 2.47 -31.11
CA ILE A 414 45.90 2.05 -31.36
C ILE A 414 45.52 0.94 -30.39
N ASP A 415 44.23 0.85 -30.08
CA ASP A 415 43.63 -0.32 -29.46
C ASP A 415 43.02 -1.21 -30.55
N LEU A 416 43.17 -2.54 -30.41
CA LEU A 416 42.54 -3.51 -31.30
C LEU A 416 41.10 -3.75 -30.81
N ILE A 417 40.12 -3.25 -31.57
CA ILE A 417 38.69 -3.25 -31.19
C ILE A 417 37.92 -4.30 -31.97
#